data_AF-A0A349BTD8-F1
#
_entry.id   AF-A0A349BTD8-F1
#
_cell.length_a   1.000
_cell.length_b   1.000
_cell.length_c   1.000
_cell.angle_alpha   90.00
_cell.angle_beta   90.00
_cell.angle_gamma   90.00
#
_symmetry.space_group_name_H-M   'P 1'
#
loop_
_entity.id
_entity.type
_entity.pdbx_description
1 polymer ?
#
loop_
_entity_poly.entity_id
_entity_poly.type
_entity_poly.pdbx_seq_one_letter_code
_entity_poly.pdbx_strand_id
1 'polypeptide(L)'
;GNGFLPSIYQGVHCRSKGDPVLYLKDPKGVSRDLKKKIIESINEINYKEYTKFKDPEILTRISQYEMAYRMQVSVPEVMDINNEPDYIKEMYGVKPGKESFANNCLLARKMVEKGVRFVQLYDWGWDSHGASESEALSKGFLNKCRDMDRPVSALLLDLKQRGLLDETLVVWGG
;
A
#
# COMPACT_ATOMS: atom_id res chain seq x y z
N GLY A 1 10.18 4.75 -8.26
CA GLY A 1 9.74 5.36 -9.52
C GLY A 1 9.42 4.26 -10.50
N ASN A 2 8.44 4.47 -11.36
CA ASN A 2 7.89 3.51 -12.35
C ASN A 2 8.81 3.21 -13.57
N GLY A 3 10.07 3.67 -13.57
CA GLY A 3 11.04 3.34 -14.61
C GLY A 3 10.54 3.65 -16.02
N PHE A 4 10.51 2.63 -16.89
CA PHE A 4 10.04 2.70 -18.28
C PHE A 4 8.53 2.51 -18.46
N LEU A 5 7.79 2.22 -17.38
CA LEU A 5 6.34 2.01 -17.46
C LEU A 5 5.60 3.36 -17.47
N PRO A 6 4.48 3.47 -18.22
CA PRO A 6 3.61 4.64 -18.15
C PRO A 6 3.24 4.96 -16.69
N SER A 7 3.15 6.24 -16.37
CA SER A 7 2.95 6.71 -14.99
C SER A 7 1.64 6.25 -14.34
N ILE A 8 0.71 5.65 -15.08
CA ILE A 8 -0.46 4.93 -14.54
C ILE A 8 -0.09 3.81 -13.58
N TYR A 9 1.09 3.22 -13.74
CA TYR A 9 1.58 2.12 -12.90
C TYR A 9 2.44 2.60 -11.74
N GLN A 10 2.56 3.92 -11.53
CA GLN A 10 3.32 4.48 -10.43
C GLN A 10 2.56 4.26 -9.11
N GLY A 11 3.15 3.47 -8.21
CA GLY A 11 2.60 3.23 -6.89
C GLY A 11 2.53 4.50 -6.03
N VAL A 12 1.51 4.58 -5.18
CA VAL A 12 1.37 5.65 -4.19
C VAL A 12 2.02 5.19 -2.89
N HIS A 13 2.98 5.96 -2.40
CA HIS A 13 3.65 5.65 -1.14
C HIS A 13 2.69 5.88 0.03
N CYS A 14 2.44 4.84 0.81
CA CYS A 14 1.62 4.94 2.01
C CYS A 14 2.50 5.17 3.24
N ARG A 15 2.19 6.19 4.05
CA ARG A 15 2.91 6.48 5.30
C ARG A 15 2.48 5.54 6.41
N SER A 16 3.46 5.11 7.20
CA SER A 16 3.28 4.23 8.36
C SER A 16 2.57 4.91 9.55
N LYS A 17 2.52 6.25 9.58
CA LYS A 17 1.91 7.06 10.65
C LYS A 17 1.26 8.33 10.11
N GLY A 18 0.11 8.68 10.68
CA GLY A 18 -0.69 9.84 10.27
C GLY A 18 -1.65 9.50 9.13
N ASP A 19 -1.85 10.42 8.20
CA ASP A 19 -2.68 10.16 7.03
C ASP A 19 -1.90 9.23 6.05
N PRO A 20 -2.42 8.03 5.77
CA PRO A 20 -1.69 7.00 5.05
C PRO A 20 -1.37 7.42 3.62
N VAL A 21 -2.22 8.22 2.97
CA VAL A 21 -1.91 8.93 1.73
C VAL A 21 -1.99 10.42 2.05
N LEU A 22 -1.02 11.22 1.57
CA LEU A 22 -1.11 12.68 1.68
C LEU A 22 -2.47 13.17 1.14
N TYR A 23 -3.15 14.03 1.90
CA TYR A 23 -4.47 14.60 1.59
C TYR A 23 -5.67 13.64 1.65
N LEU A 24 -5.59 12.56 2.44
CA LEU A 24 -6.71 11.64 2.63
C LEU A 24 -7.89 12.26 3.39
N LYS A 25 -7.62 13.16 4.34
CA LYS A 25 -8.68 13.89 5.05
C LYS A 25 -9.15 15.07 4.21
N ASP A 26 -10.45 15.07 3.91
CA ASP A 26 -11.10 16.22 3.31
C ASP A 26 -10.95 17.43 4.24
N PRO A 27 -10.56 18.61 3.72
CA PRO A 27 -10.58 19.86 4.49
C PRO A 27 -11.98 20.05 5.10
N LYS A 28 -12.04 20.57 6.33
CA LYS A 28 -13.33 20.84 6.99
C LYS A 28 -14.23 21.66 6.06
N GLY A 29 -15.37 21.10 5.65
CA GLY A 29 -16.35 21.75 4.77
C GLY A 29 -16.43 21.25 3.33
N VAL A 30 -15.55 20.34 2.90
CA VAL A 30 -15.65 19.71 1.57
C VAL A 30 -16.45 18.41 1.68
N SER A 31 -17.63 18.36 1.04
CA SER A 31 -18.41 17.13 0.97
C SER A 31 -17.80 16.15 -0.04
N ARG A 32 -17.98 14.85 0.20
CA ARG A 32 -17.51 13.78 -0.69
C ARG A 32 -18.04 13.93 -2.12
N ASP A 33 -19.28 14.38 -2.28
CA ASP A 33 -19.90 14.62 -3.59
C ASP A 33 -19.27 15.80 -4.33
N LEU A 34 -18.85 16.84 -3.60
CA LEU A 34 -18.16 17.98 -4.19
C LEU A 34 -16.81 17.56 -4.77
N LYS A 35 -16.06 16.73 -4.04
CA LYS A 35 -14.75 16.22 -4.48
C LYS A 35 -14.87 15.29 -5.68
N LYS A 36 -15.88 14.43 -5.72
CA LYS A 36 -16.22 13.61 -6.89
C LYS A 36 -16.44 14.49 -8.13
N LYS A 37 -17.30 15.51 -8.01
CA LYS A 37 -17.58 16.46 -9.10
C LYS A 37 -16.35 17.23 -9.56
N ILE A 38 -15.46 17.62 -8.64
CA ILE A 38 -14.19 18.26 -8.98
C ILE A 38 -13.33 17.32 -9.84
N ILE A 39 -13.19 16.05 -9.45
CA ILE A 39 -12.38 15.07 -10.19
C ILE A 39 -13.02 14.74 -11.54
N GLU A 40 -14.33 14.57 -11.61
CA GLU A 40 -15.07 14.41 -12.86
C GLU A 40 -14.83 15.61 -13.80
N SER A 41 -14.86 16.83 -13.27
CA SER A 41 -14.63 18.05 -14.07
C SER A 41 -13.19 18.14 -14.58
N ILE A 42 -12.20 17.79 -13.75
CA ILE A 42 -10.79 17.71 -14.15
C ILE A 42 -10.62 16.64 -15.25
N ASN A 43 -11.27 15.50 -15.10
CA ASN A 43 -11.23 14.42 -16.09
C ASN A 43 -11.88 14.82 -17.41
N GLU A 44 -12.99 15.54 -17.40
CA GLU A 44 -13.61 16.09 -18.61
C GLU A 44 -12.68 17.06 -19.36
N ILE A 45 -11.97 17.94 -18.62
CA ILE A 45 -10.99 18.86 -19.20
C ILE A 45 -9.83 18.08 -19.81
N ASN A 46 -9.28 17.12 -19.08
CA ASN A 46 -8.20 16.25 -19.57
C ASN A 46 -8.66 15.46 -20.81
N TYR A 47 -9.89 14.95 -20.86
CA TYR A 47 -10.42 14.26 -22.04
C TYR A 47 -10.48 15.20 -23.26
N LYS A 48 -10.91 16.44 -23.08
CA LYS A 48 -10.90 17.45 -24.16
C LYS A 48 -9.48 17.74 -24.63
N GLU A 49 -8.51 17.85 -23.73
CA GLU A 49 -7.10 18.02 -24.12
C GLU A 49 -6.55 16.79 -24.85
N TYR A 50 -6.90 15.58 -24.41
CA TYR A 50 -6.53 14.34 -25.11
C TYR A 50 -7.08 14.30 -26.53
N THR A 51 -8.34 14.70 -26.75
CA THR A 51 -8.89 14.74 -28.12
C THR A 51 -8.15 15.70 -29.04
N LYS A 52 -7.48 16.72 -28.48
CA LYS A 52 -6.74 17.73 -29.22
C LYS A 52 -5.28 17.33 -29.49
N PHE A 53 -4.60 16.76 -28.50
CA PHE A 53 -3.16 16.47 -28.56
C PHE A 53 -2.82 14.98 -28.74
N LYS A 54 -3.77 14.07 -28.45
CA LYS A 54 -3.62 12.60 -28.47
C LYS A 54 -2.44 12.06 -27.66
N ASP A 55 -2.03 12.79 -26.63
CA ASP A 55 -0.94 12.39 -25.75
C ASP A 55 -1.41 11.33 -24.73
N PRO A 56 -0.84 10.11 -24.72
CA PRO A 56 -1.17 9.06 -23.75
C PRO A 56 -0.88 9.45 -22.29
N GLU A 57 -0.05 10.46 -22.03
CA GLU A 57 0.20 10.97 -20.68
C GLU A 57 -1.03 11.66 -20.07
N ILE A 58 -1.93 12.18 -20.91
CA ILE A 58 -3.18 12.80 -20.45
C ILE A 58 -4.16 11.73 -19.94
N LEU A 59 -4.32 10.62 -20.68
CA LEU A 59 -5.10 9.46 -20.21
C LEU A 59 -4.51 8.90 -18.92
N THR A 60 -3.18 8.95 -18.82
CA THR A 60 -2.47 8.53 -17.63
C THR A 60 -2.85 9.36 -16.41
N ARG A 61 -2.84 10.69 -16.52
CA ARG A 61 -3.28 11.60 -15.45
C ARG A 61 -4.72 11.37 -15.02
N ILE A 62 -5.65 11.16 -15.97
CA ILE A 62 -7.05 10.84 -15.67
C ILE A 62 -7.14 9.60 -14.78
N SER A 63 -6.45 8.52 -15.18
CA SER A 63 -6.45 7.27 -14.41
C SER A 63 -5.81 7.43 -13.02
N GLN A 64 -4.78 8.28 -12.88
CA GLN A 64 -4.16 8.59 -11.60
C GLN A 64 -5.10 9.35 -10.67
N TYR A 65 -5.85 10.34 -11.19
CA TYR A 65 -6.83 11.07 -10.39
C TYR A 65 -7.98 10.17 -9.93
N GLU A 66 -8.47 9.29 -10.80
CA GLU A 66 -9.50 8.31 -10.43
C GLU A 66 -8.97 7.28 -9.44
N MET A 67 -7.74 6.81 -9.61
CA MET A 67 -7.09 5.89 -8.67
C MET A 67 -6.88 6.56 -7.31
N ALA A 68 -6.40 7.80 -7.28
CA ALA A 68 -6.25 8.58 -6.04
C ALA A 68 -7.60 8.81 -5.34
N TYR A 69 -8.67 9.06 -6.10
CA TYR A 69 -10.04 9.16 -5.57
C TYR A 69 -10.53 7.84 -4.99
N ARG A 70 -10.39 6.74 -5.74
CA ARG A 70 -10.76 5.39 -5.28
C ARG A 70 -10.00 5.04 -4.01
N MET A 71 -8.69 5.30 -3.97
CA MET A 71 -7.87 5.19 -2.77
C MET A 71 -8.45 6.04 -1.64
N GLN A 72 -8.76 7.33 -1.83
CA GLN A 72 -9.35 8.14 -0.77
C GLN A 72 -10.71 7.62 -0.26
N VAL A 73 -11.49 6.95 -1.10
CA VAL A 73 -12.79 6.37 -0.72
C VAL A 73 -12.61 5.04 0.05
N SER A 74 -11.64 4.21 -0.31
CA SER A 74 -11.44 2.86 0.26
C SER A 74 -10.34 2.76 1.34
N VAL A 75 -9.40 3.69 1.37
CA VAL A 75 -8.21 3.67 2.26
C VAL A 75 -8.54 3.86 3.75
N PRO A 76 -9.55 4.63 4.20
CA PRO A 76 -9.78 4.79 5.64
C PRO A 76 -10.08 3.47 6.36
N GLU A 77 -10.89 2.60 5.76
CA GLU A 77 -11.24 1.28 6.33
C GLU A 77 -10.10 0.26 6.20
N VAL A 78 -9.36 0.32 5.09
CA VAL A 78 -8.24 -0.59 4.83
C VAL A 78 -7.05 -0.27 5.75
N MET A 79 -6.83 1.00 6.05
CA MET A 79 -5.74 1.45 6.92
C MET A 79 -6.05 1.33 8.41
N ASP A 80 -7.28 0.98 8.76
CA ASP A 80 -7.65 0.66 10.14
C ASP A 80 -7.45 -0.83 10.44
N ILE A 81 -6.36 -1.12 11.14
CA ILE A 81 -6.03 -2.44 11.67
C ILE A 81 -6.68 -2.70 13.04
N ASN A 82 -7.25 -1.69 13.69
CA ASN A 82 -7.77 -1.83 15.06
C ASN A 82 -9.02 -2.71 15.11
N ASN A 83 -9.79 -2.75 14.02
CA ASN A 83 -11.00 -3.56 13.92
C ASN A 83 -10.74 -5.03 13.60
N GLU A 84 -9.49 -5.44 13.40
CA GLU A 84 -9.15 -6.85 13.17
C GLU A 84 -9.28 -7.66 14.46
N PRO A 85 -9.74 -8.93 14.39
CA PRO A 85 -9.80 -9.80 15.55
C PRO A 85 -8.45 -9.97 16.25
N ASP A 86 -8.45 -10.16 17.56
CA ASP A 86 -7.21 -10.26 18.34
C ASP A 86 -6.35 -11.45 17.92
N TYR A 87 -6.96 -12.56 17.52
CA TYR A 87 -6.22 -13.73 17.01
C TYR A 87 -5.46 -13.41 15.69
N ILE A 88 -5.99 -12.53 14.83
CA ILE A 88 -5.29 -12.07 13.63
C ILE A 88 -4.13 -11.15 14.01
N LYS A 89 -4.38 -10.19 14.89
CA LYS A 89 -3.32 -9.29 15.39
C LYS A 89 -2.18 -10.08 16.02
N GLU A 90 -2.51 -11.10 16.81
CA GLU A 90 -1.55 -12.02 17.39
C GLU A 90 -0.84 -12.84 16.32
N MET A 91 -1.54 -13.45 15.37
CA MET A 91 -0.90 -14.23 14.30
C MET A 91 0.21 -13.45 13.58
N TYR A 92 -0.07 -12.20 13.20
CA TYR A 92 0.92 -11.33 12.55
C TYR A 92 1.97 -10.74 13.52
N GLY A 93 1.72 -10.72 14.83
CA GLY A 93 2.59 -10.06 15.81
C GLY A 93 2.46 -8.53 15.81
N VAL A 94 1.29 -8.03 15.43
CA VAL A 94 0.99 -6.60 15.32
C VAL A 94 0.95 -5.97 16.71
N LYS A 95 1.55 -4.79 16.84
CA LYS A 95 1.38 -3.92 18.02
C LYS A 95 0.60 -2.69 17.59
N PRO A 96 -0.71 -2.60 17.91
CA PRO A 96 -1.54 -1.46 17.53
C PRO A 96 -0.90 -0.13 17.95
N GLY A 97 -0.90 0.85 17.04
CA GLY A 97 -0.32 2.17 17.29
C GLY A 97 1.20 2.28 17.13
N LYS A 98 1.92 1.18 16.88
CA LYS A 98 3.36 1.19 16.56
C LYS A 98 3.61 0.88 15.09
N GLU A 99 4.45 1.65 14.43
CA GLU A 99 4.93 1.34 13.07
C GLU A 99 5.71 0.01 13.10
N SER A 100 5.32 -0.94 12.26
CA SER A 100 6.03 -2.21 12.13
C SER A 100 5.75 -2.87 10.79
N PHE A 101 6.69 -3.70 10.32
CA PHE A 101 6.50 -4.50 9.11
C PHE A 101 5.29 -5.46 9.23
N ALA A 102 4.99 -5.92 10.44
CA ALA A 102 3.79 -6.72 10.71
C ALA A 102 2.50 -5.98 10.41
N ASN A 103 2.40 -4.69 10.79
CA ASN A 103 1.24 -3.87 10.44
C ASN A 103 1.13 -3.73 8.92
N ASN A 104 2.25 -3.52 8.22
CA ASN A 104 2.26 -3.39 6.78
C ASN A 104 1.78 -4.68 6.08
N CYS A 105 2.20 -5.85 6.58
CA CYS A 105 1.72 -7.15 6.08
C CYS A 105 0.20 -7.30 6.26
N LEU A 106 -0.33 -6.96 7.44
CA LEU A 106 -1.78 -7.01 7.69
C LEU A 106 -2.56 -6.04 6.78
N LEU A 107 -2.02 -4.83 6.57
CA LEU A 107 -2.58 -3.85 5.64
C LEU A 107 -2.56 -4.37 4.20
N ALA A 108 -1.47 -5.03 3.78
CA ALA A 108 -1.38 -5.64 2.46
C ALA A 108 -2.47 -6.69 2.24
N ARG A 109 -2.73 -7.56 3.22
CA ARG A 109 -3.85 -8.49 3.13
C ARG A 109 -5.17 -7.77 2.90
N LYS A 110 -5.47 -6.72 3.68
CA LYS A 110 -6.71 -5.93 3.54
C LYS A 110 -6.80 -5.26 2.17
N MET A 111 -5.67 -4.79 1.62
CA MET A 111 -5.60 -4.23 0.26
C MET A 111 -5.93 -5.28 -0.80
N VAL A 112 -5.33 -6.47 -0.71
CA VAL A 112 -5.62 -7.60 -1.62
C VAL A 112 -7.09 -8.00 -1.54
N GLU A 113 -7.64 -8.12 -0.32
CA GLU A 113 -9.06 -8.44 -0.08
C GLU A 113 -10.03 -7.39 -0.68
N LYS A 114 -9.60 -6.13 -0.80
CA LYS A 114 -10.35 -5.06 -1.47
C LYS A 114 -10.05 -4.94 -2.97
N GLY A 115 -9.31 -5.89 -3.55
CA GLY A 115 -9.03 -5.97 -4.99
C GLY A 115 -7.90 -5.06 -5.47
N VAL A 116 -7.00 -4.62 -4.59
CA VAL A 116 -5.78 -3.92 -5.02
C VAL A 116 -4.89 -4.88 -5.79
N ARG A 117 -4.57 -4.52 -7.04
CA ARG A 117 -3.88 -5.42 -7.99
C ARG A 117 -2.38 -5.59 -7.75
N PHE A 118 -1.75 -4.65 -7.07
CA PHE A 118 -0.32 -4.68 -6.80
C PHE A 118 -0.04 -4.01 -5.47
N VAL A 119 0.61 -4.75 -4.57
CA VAL A 119 1.03 -4.27 -3.26
C VAL A 119 2.50 -4.57 -3.10
N GLN A 120 3.29 -3.53 -2.79
CA GLN A 120 4.72 -3.68 -2.51
C GLN A 120 4.96 -3.40 -1.03
N LEU A 121 5.51 -4.40 -0.35
CA LEU A 121 6.00 -4.26 1.01
C LEU A 121 7.51 -4.05 0.99
N TYR A 122 7.98 -3.10 1.78
CA TYR A 122 9.39 -2.78 1.89
C TYR A 122 9.75 -2.64 3.36
N ASP A 123 10.71 -3.44 3.82
CA ASP A 123 11.36 -3.28 5.12
C ASP A 123 12.74 -2.65 4.90
N TRP A 124 13.02 -1.54 5.55
CA TRP A 124 14.26 -0.81 5.35
C TRP A 124 15.40 -1.43 6.18
N GLY A 125 16.57 -1.55 5.55
CA GLY A 125 17.82 -1.99 6.16
C GLY A 125 18.97 -1.87 5.18
N TRP A 126 20.19 -1.82 5.72
CA TRP A 126 21.42 -1.97 4.94
C TRP A 126 21.77 -3.47 4.82
N ASP A 127 22.60 -3.83 3.85
CA ASP A 127 23.04 -5.21 3.68
C ASP A 127 23.96 -5.67 4.83
N SER A 128 23.98 -6.98 5.07
CA SER A 128 24.65 -7.57 6.23
C SER A 128 26.13 -7.87 5.96
N HIS A 129 26.95 -6.84 5.78
CA HIS A 129 28.40 -6.94 5.57
C HIS A 129 29.24 -6.97 6.86
N GLY A 130 28.61 -6.82 8.03
CA GLY A 130 29.29 -6.92 9.33
C GLY A 130 30.16 -5.72 9.70
N ALA A 131 29.97 -4.54 9.11
CA ALA A 131 30.68 -3.33 9.54
C ALA A 131 30.20 -2.84 10.92
N SER A 132 28.99 -3.25 11.33
CA SER A 132 28.42 -3.02 12.64
C SER A 132 27.71 -4.27 13.17
N GLU A 133 27.40 -4.30 14.47
CA GLU A 133 26.65 -5.42 15.07
C GLU A 133 25.25 -5.59 14.44
N SER A 134 24.63 -4.48 14.01
CA SER A 134 23.36 -4.47 13.27
C SER A 134 23.45 -5.01 11.84
N GLU A 135 24.66 -5.13 11.28
CA GLU A 135 24.92 -5.68 9.95
C GLU A 135 25.62 -7.05 10.04
N ALA A 136 25.94 -7.51 11.24
CA ALA A 136 26.60 -8.79 11.43
C ALA A 136 25.63 -9.94 11.13
N LEU A 137 26.11 -10.95 10.39
CA LEU A 137 25.34 -12.15 10.08
C LEU A 137 24.88 -12.90 11.34
N SER A 138 25.69 -12.87 12.41
CA SER A 138 25.40 -13.55 13.66
C SER A 138 24.33 -12.88 14.53
N LYS A 139 24.03 -11.59 14.30
CA LYS A 139 23.08 -10.84 15.14
C LYS A 139 22.11 -10.00 14.32
N GLY A 140 22.60 -8.99 13.61
CA GLY A 140 21.81 -8.08 12.79
C GLY A 140 20.91 -8.80 11.78
N PHE A 141 21.52 -9.66 10.96
CA PHE A 141 20.78 -10.47 9.97
C PHE A 141 19.79 -11.41 10.65
N LEU A 142 20.20 -12.11 11.71
CA LEU A 142 19.32 -13.01 12.46
C LEU A 142 18.10 -12.27 13.04
N ASN A 143 18.28 -11.06 13.55
CA ASN A 143 17.18 -10.23 14.03
C ASN A 143 16.24 -9.83 12.90
N LYS A 144 16.78 -9.43 11.74
CA LYS A 144 15.96 -9.13 10.55
C LYS A 144 15.14 -10.33 10.08
N CYS A 145 15.74 -11.52 10.03
CA CYS A 145 15.00 -12.74 9.74
C CYS A 145 13.85 -12.95 10.74
N ARG A 146 14.09 -12.78 12.05
CA ARG A 146 13.05 -12.92 13.08
C ARG A 146 11.93 -11.89 12.94
N ASP A 147 12.26 -10.66 12.58
CA ASP A 147 11.30 -9.58 12.41
C ASP A 147 10.39 -9.80 11.19
N MET A 148 10.90 -10.45 10.14
CA MET A 148 10.15 -10.74 8.90
C MET A 148 9.42 -12.09 8.93
N ASP A 149 9.99 -13.11 9.55
CA ASP A 149 9.51 -14.50 9.49
C ASP A 149 8.04 -14.64 9.91
N ARG A 150 7.69 -14.13 11.08
CA ARG A 150 6.32 -14.17 11.62
C ARG A 150 5.31 -13.44 10.72
N PRO A 151 5.48 -12.14 10.41
CA PRO A 151 4.46 -11.42 9.65
C PRO A 151 4.32 -11.88 8.18
N VAL A 152 5.41 -12.32 7.53
CA VAL A 152 5.32 -12.90 6.17
C VAL A 152 4.57 -14.23 6.21
N SER A 153 4.90 -15.10 7.17
CA SER A 153 4.20 -16.37 7.35
C SER A 153 2.72 -16.15 7.64
N ALA A 154 2.38 -15.20 8.51
CA ALA A 154 1.01 -14.83 8.81
C ALA A 154 0.26 -14.32 7.58
N LEU A 155 0.89 -13.49 6.73
CA LEU A 155 0.30 -13.02 5.48
C LEU A 155 -0.06 -14.19 4.55
N LEU A 156 0.88 -15.11 4.33
CA LEU A 156 0.64 -16.28 3.47
C LEU A 156 -0.48 -17.18 4.01
N LEU A 157 -0.50 -17.42 5.32
CA LEU A 157 -1.55 -18.21 5.98
C LEU A 157 -2.92 -17.53 5.90
N ASP A 158 -2.99 -16.22 6.15
CA ASP A 158 -4.24 -15.45 6.11
C ASP A 158 -4.80 -15.37 4.68
N LEU A 159 -3.94 -15.13 3.68
CA LEU A 159 -4.34 -15.19 2.27
C LEU A 159 -4.87 -16.58 1.90
N LYS A 160 -4.23 -17.65 2.38
CA LYS A 160 -4.69 -19.03 2.13
C LYS A 160 -6.03 -19.31 2.81
N GLN A 161 -6.20 -18.92 4.07
CA GLN A 161 -7.45 -19.10 4.82
C GLN A 161 -8.65 -18.43 4.14
N ARG A 162 -8.41 -17.33 3.42
CA ARG A 162 -9.43 -16.57 2.69
C ARG A 162 -9.60 -17.01 1.23
N GLY A 163 -8.82 -17.97 0.75
CA GLY A 163 -8.80 -18.39 -0.67
C GLY A 163 -8.15 -17.37 -1.61
N LEU A 164 -7.55 -16.30 -1.08
CA LEU A 164 -6.92 -15.23 -1.88
C LEU A 164 -5.53 -15.66 -2.41
N LEU A 165 -4.89 -16.64 -1.77
CA LEU A 165 -3.55 -17.08 -2.18
C LEU A 165 -3.56 -17.75 -3.56
N ASP A 166 -4.67 -18.37 -3.96
CA ASP A 166 -4.81 -19.04 -5.26
C ASP A 166 -4.87 -18.04 -6.42
N GLU A 167 -5.27 -16.79 -6.15
CA GLU A 167 -5.36 -15.69 -7.12
C GLU A 167 -4.27 -14.62 -6.95
N THR A 168 -3.41 -14.76 -5.94
CA THR A 168 -2.38 -13.77 -5.61
C THR A 168 -0.98 -14.35 -5.75
N LEU A 169 -0.19 -13.83 -6.69
CA LEU A 169 1.23 -14.14 -6.77
C LEU A 169 2.00 -13.37 -5.69
N VAL A 170 2.64 -14.08 -4.78
CA VAL A 170 3.54 -13.51 -3.78
C VAL A 170 4.99 -13.73 -4.20
N VAL A 171 5.72 -12.64 -4.38
CA VAL A 171 7.16 -12.66 -4.65
C VAL A 171 7.88 -12.11 -3.41
N TRP A 172 8.76 -12.90 -2.83
CA TRP A 172 9.55 -12.53 -1.66
C TRP A 172 11.04 -12.58 -1.99
N GLY A 173 11.77 -11.52 -1.62
CA GLY A 173 13.20 -11.41 -1.83
C GLY A 173 13.78 -10.21 -1.10
N GLY A 174 15.08 -10.28 -0.83
CA GLY A 174 15.88 -9.30 -0.09
C GLY A 174 17.33 -9.76 -0.04
#